data_AF-A0A067NJG9-F1
#
_entry.id   AF-A0A067NJG9-F1
#
_cell.length_a   1.000
_cell.length_b   1.000
_cell.length_c   1.000
_cell.angle_alpha   90.00
_cell.angle_beta   90.00
_cell.angle_gamma   90.00
#
_symmetry.space_group_name_H-M   'P 1'
#
loop_
_entity.id
_entity.type
_entity.pdbx_description
1 polymer ?
#
loop_
_entity_poly.entity_id
_entity_poly.type
_entity_poly.pdbx_seq_one_letter_code
_entity_poly.pdbx_strand_id
1 'polypeptide(L)'
;MAAKTPWSKSSVPSDRIKPSHVQTAPSKRRGGGAAQPTKSKAIVQLESLLKHLREYTGREKDLKGGCFCQAADHQLSPYTPICRTCGLILCSLNQPYWACPHCHTGLLPTPATREAIITRLESQIEETAAREVEEQRRAEEEARQAAGAFPTLSANPSTSSLRPSTNEPHKVLSLNSKTKKVIVSYNSSPATSRPASRADVENKEEVVRRVPPPPAEVSYARQAPDPARPWVNLSIDPIIYLPSPNAQSGSGGPGSSRRKKGKQQATNNNVAS
;
A
#
# COMPACT_ATOMS: atom_id res chain seq x y z
N MET A 1 62.43 13.22 65.50
CA MET A 1 61.60 14.27 64.87
C MET A 1 60.87 13.64 63.69
N ALA A 2 59.55 13.47 63.77
CA ALA A 2 58.74 12.85 62.73
C ALA A 2 57.67 13.84 62.26
N ALA A 3 57.70 14.18 60.97
CA ALA A 3 56.81 15.16 60.36
C ALA A 3 55.39 14.59 60.20
N LYS A 4 54.40 15.28 60.75
CA LYS A 4 52.97 14.98 60.58
C LYS A 4 52.48 15.69 59.32
N THR A 5 51.96 14.93 58.37
CA THR A 5 51.30 15.46 57.15
C THR A 5 49.86 15.92 57.45
N PRO A 6 49.30 16.91 56.72
CA PRO A 6 48.12 17.66 57.15
C PRO A 6 46.75 17.06 56.75
N TRP A 7 46.66 15.80 56.33
CA TRP A 7 45.42 15.24 55.77
C TRP A 7 44.68 14.23 56.66
N SER A 8 45.03 14.11 57.94
CA SER A 8 44.45 13.10 58.84
C SER A 8 43.07 13.44 59.43
N LYS A 9 42.40 14.53 59.05
CA LYS A 9 41.11 14.91 59.67
C LYS A 9 40.15 15.60 58.68
N SER A 10 39.54 14.83 57.80
CA SER A 10 38.26 15.23 57.22
C SER A 10 37.34 14.02 57.21
N SER A 11 36.45 13.97 58.21
CA SER A 11 35.19 13.25 58.12
C SER A 11 34.46 13.80 56.91
N VAL A 12 34.43 13.03 55.83
CA VAL A 12 33.59 13.32 54.68
C VAL A 12 32.19 12.87 55.11
N PRO A 13 31.21 13.76 55.30
CA PRO A 13 29.85 13.31 55.46
C PRO A 13 29.48 12.66 54.13
N SER A 14 29.25 11.34 54.14
CA SER A 14 28.64 10.64 53.01
C SER A 14 27.43 11.45 52.58
N ASP A 15 27.57 12.07 51.41
CA ASP A 15 26.51 12.80 50.75
C ASP A 15 25.44 11.77 50.41
N ARG A 16 24.51 11.66 51.35
CA ARG A 16 23.35 10.79 51.33
C ARG A 16 22.47 11.35 50.23
N ILE A 17 22.77 11.00 48.99
CA ILE A 17 21.86 11.15 47.86
C ILE A 17 20.60 10.42 48.29
N LYS A 18 19.63 11.16 48.80
CA LYS A 18 18.28 10.63 49.03
C LYS A 18 17.83 10.16 47.65
N PRO A 19 17.50 8.88 47.45
CA PRO A 19 16.82 8.49 46.22
C PRO A 19 15.58 9.37 46.16
N SER A 20 15.53 10.22 45.13
CA SER A 20 14.37 11.03 44.84
C SER A 20 13.22 10.05 44.71
N HIS A 21 12.33 10.07 45.70
CA HIS A 21 11.07 9.35 45.63
C HIS A 21 10.29 10.04 44.52
N VAL A 22 10.48 9.58 43.29
CA VAL A 22 9.60 9.87 42.17
C VAL A 22 8.24 9.35 42.61
N GLN A 23 7.35 10.26 42.99
CA GLN A 23 5.95 9.96 43.14
C GLN A 23 5.47 9.55 41.74
N THR A 24 5.48 8.24 41.49
CA THR A 24 4.70 7.64 40.43
C THR A 24 3.25 7.95 40.77
N ALA A 25 2.72 9.00 40.14
CA ALA A 25 1.30 9.12 39.93
C ALA A 25 0.78 7.77 39.40
N PRO A 26 -0.42 7.31 39.83
CA PRO A 26 -1.00 6.07 39.34
C PRO A 26 -1.40 6.26 37.88
N SER A 27 -0.44 6.21 36.96
CA SER A 27 -0.72 5.89 35.57
C SER A 27 -1.27 4.48 35.59
N LYS A 28 -2.57 4.37 35.37
CA LYS A 28 -3.32 3.15 35.10
C LYS A 28 -2.53 2.34 34.06
N ARG A 29 -1.62 1.47 34.54
CA ARG A 29 -0.88 0.51 33.74
C ARG A 29 -1.89 -0.55 33.35
N ARG A 30 -2.60 -0.25 32.27
CA ARG A 30 -3.23 -1.25 31.42
C ARG A 30 -2.09 -2.17 31.01
N GLY A 31 -2.19 -3.44 31.40
CA GLY A 31 -1.12 -4.43 31.27
C GLY A 31 -0.45 -4.35 29.91
N GLY A 32 0.84 -4.02 29.92
CA GLY A 32 1.73 -4.25 28.80
C GLY A 32 1.96 -5.75 28.70
N GLY A 33 0.98 -6.46 28.16
CA GLY A 33 1.27 -7.72 27.49
C GLY A 33 2.29 -7.40 26.41
N ALA A 34 3.34 -8.23 26.31
CA ALA A 34 4.34 -8.15 25.26
C ALA A 34 3.63 -7.82 23.94
N ALA A 35 3.84 -6.58 23.46
CA ALA A 35 3.25 -6.14 22.22
C ALA A 35 3.86 -7.07 21.16
N GLN A 36 3.03 -7.99 20.66
CA GLN A 36 3.33 -8.73 19.45
C GLN A 36 3.89 -7.72 18.43
N PRO A 37 4.99 -8.04 17.73
CA PRO A 37 5.55 -7.15 16.74
C PRO A 37 4.42 -6.74 15.81
N THR A 38 4.10 -5.46 15.80
CA THR A 38 2.97 -4.95 15.03
C THR A 38 3.24 -5.27 13.58
N LYS A 39 2.45 -6.18 12.99
CA LYS A 39 2.59 -6.58 11.59
C LYS A 39 2.69 -5.35 10.70
N SER A 40 3.51 -5.41 9.65
CA SER A 40 3.59 -4.30 8.72
C SER A 40 2.24 -4.01 8.06
N LYS A 41 2.07 -2.77 7.61
CA LYS A 41 0.89 -2.34 6.85
C LYS A 41 0.69 -3.18 5.59
N ALA A 42 1.77 -3.65 4.97
CA ALA A 42 1.72 -4.46 3.75
C ALA A 42 1.11 -5.85 4.03
N ILE A 43 1.56 -6.53 5.09
CA ILE A 43 0.99 -7.82 5.51
C ILE A 43 -0.49 -7.64 5.85
N VAL A 44 -0.84 -6.61 6.61
CA VAL A 44 -2.25 -6.33 6.96
C VAL A 44 -3.11 -6.12 5.71
N GLN A 45 -2.60 -5.42 4.70
CA GLN A 45 -3.31 -5.25 3.43
C GLN A 45 -3.51 -6.58 2.70
N LEU A 46 -2.46 -7.41 2.59
CA LEU A 46 -2.55 -8.73 1.94
C LEU A 46 -3.52 -9.67 2.68
N GLU A 47 -3.45 -9.71 4.01
CA GLU A 47 -4.35 -10.49 4.85
C GLU A 47 -5.82 -10.04 4.70
N SER A 48 -6.04 -8.71 4.64
CA SER A 48 -7.39 -8.17 4.42
C SER A 48 -7.95 -8.58 3.06
N LEU A 49 -7.13 -8.50 2.01
CA LEU A 49 -7.51 -8.90 0.64
C LEU A 49 -7.83 -10.40 0.60
N LEU A 50 -7.00 -11.23 1.24
CA LEU A 50 -7.18 -12.67 1.34
C LEU A 50 -8.51 -13.00 2.05
N LYS A 51 -8.81 -12.33 3.17
CA LYS A 51 -10.09 -12.48 3.88
C LYS A 51 -11.28 -12.16 2.97
N HIS A 52 -11.25 -11.03 2.28
CA HIS A 52 -12.32 -10.67 1.33
C HIS A 52 -12.45 -11.67 0.18
N LEU A 53 -11.33 -12.18 -0.34
CA LEU A 53 -11.36 -13.22 -1.37
C LEU A 53 -11.93 -14.54 -0.85
N ARG A 54 -11.81 -14.87 0.43
CA ARG A 54 -12.45 -16.06 1.04
C ARG A 54 -13.95 -15.86 1.28
N GLU A 55 -14.39 -14.63 1.55
CA GLU A 55 -15.81 -14.27 1.74
C GLU A 55 -16.53 -13.97 0.40
N TYR A 56 -15.78 -13.88 -0.70
CA TYR A 56 -16.29 -13.50 -2.02
C TYR A 56 -17.46 -14.35 -2.53
N THR A 57 -18.53 -13.66 -2.95
CA THR A 57 -19.76 -14.26 -3.49
C THR A 57 -19.95 -14.09 -5.00
N GLY A 58 -19.07 -13.35 -5.69
CA GLY A 58 -19.17 -13.19 -7.15
C GLY A 58 -19.94 -11.96 -7.64
N ARG A 59 -20.75 -11.32 -6.80
CA ARG A 59 -21.78 -10.35 -7.25
C ARG A 59 -21.73 -9.00 -6.52
N GLU A 60 -20.80 -8.85 -5.60
CA GLU A 60 -20.74 -7.65 -4.76
C GLU A 60 -20.24 -6.45 -5.59
N LYS A 61 -20.94 -5.32 -5.47
CA LYS A 61 -20.55 -4.07 -6.15
C LYS A 61 -19.74 -3.21 -5.18
N ASP A 62 -18.72 -2.54 -5.70
CA ASP A 62 -17.96 -1.57 -4.91
C ASP A 62 -18.88 -0.41 -4.47
N LEU A 63 -18.97 -0.18 -3.16
CA LEU A 63 -19.75 0.89 -2.55
C LEU A 63 -19.28 2.29 -2.98
N LYS A 64 -17.99 2.43 -3.30
CA LYS A 64 -17.40 3.71 -3.74
C LYS A 64 -17.57 3.96 -5.24
N GLY A 65 -18.19 3.03 -5.97
CA GLY A 65 -18.21 3.01 -7.43
C GLY A 65 -16.82 2.65 -7.98
N GLY A 66 -16.73 1.67 -8.87
CA GLY A 66 -15.43 1.28 -9.45
C GLY A 66 -14.78 2.40 -10.26
N CYS A 67 -13.49 2.24 -10.56
CA CYS A 67 -12.70 3.22 -11.30
C CYS A 67 -12.63 2.88 -12.80
N PHE A 68 -12.83 3.89 -13.66
CA PHE A 68 -12.81 3.74 -15.13
C PHE A 68 -11.55 4.30 -15.80
N CYS A 69 -10.47 4.49 -15.05
CA CYS A 69 -9.21 5.08 -15.56
C CYS A 69 -8.42 4.19 -16.55
N GLN A 70 -8.81 2.93 -16.73
CA GLN A 70 -8.09 1.96 -17.58
C GLN A 70 -6.59 1.82 -17.24
N ALA A 71 -6.24 2.04 -15.96
CA ALA A 71 -4.86 2.09 -15.46
C ALA A 71 -3.98 3.23 -16.02
N ALA A 72 -4.60 4.32 -16.55
CA ALA A 72 -3.87 5.54 -16.92
C ALA A 72 -3.46 6.36 -15.68
N ASP A 73 -4.37 6.53 -14.71
CA ASP A 73 -4.12 7.33 -13.50
C ASP A 73 -3.66 6.50 -12.30
N HIS A 74 -3.95 5.19 -12.32
CA HIS A 74 -3.68 4.28 -11.21
C HIS A 74 -2.92 3.07 -11.73
N GLN A 75 -2.07 2.49 -10.89
CA GLN A 75 -1.33 1.28 -11.24
C GLN A 75 -2.27 0.15 -11.67
N LEU A 76 -1.85 -0.65 -12.65
CA LEU A 76 -2.58 -1.83 -13.10
C LEU A 76 -2.83 -2.80 -11.93
N SER A 77 -4.01 -3.41 -11.87
CA SER A 77 -4.33 -4.40 -10.84
C SER A 77 -3.37 -5.60 -10.93
N PRO A 78 -2.65 -5.95 -9.84
CA PRO A 78 -1.63 -7.01 -9.88
C PRO A 78 -2.22 -8.43 -9.99
N TYR A 79 -3.49 -8.61 -9.61
CA TYR A 79 -4.16 -9.91 -9.60
C TYR A 79 -5.23 -10.06 -10.69
N THR A 80 -5.89 -8.96 -11.07
CA THR A 80 -6.99 -8.95 -12.06
C THR A 80 -6.85 -7.76 -13.01
N PRO A 81 -5.85 -7.77 -13.91
CA PRO A 81 -5.57 -6.62 -14.77
C PRO A 81 -6.65 -6.35 -15.83
N ILE A 82 -7.46 -7.34 -16.19
CA ILE A 82 -8.49 -7.23 -17.22
C ILE A 82 -9.74 -8.03 -16.84
N CYS A 83 -10.92 -7.47 -17.12
CA CYS A 83 -12.17 -8.22 -17.03
C CYS A 83 -12.28 -9.19 -18.21
N ARG A 84 -12.36 -10.50 -17.94
CA ARG A 84 -12.47 -11.54 -18.99
C ARG A 84 -13.78 -11.52 -19.76
N THR A 85 -14.81 -10.85 -19.24
CA THR A 85 -16.14 -10.80 -19.86
C THR A 85 -16.31 -9.64 -20.83
N CYS A 86 -15.87 -8.43 -20.43
CA CYS A 86 -16.05 -7.21 -21.24
C CYS A 86 -14.74 -6.55 -21.70
N GLY A 87 -13.58 -7.08 -21.30
CA GLY A 87 -12.28 -6.55 -21.73
C GLY A 87 -11.84 -5.26 -21.03
N LEU A 88 -12.58 -4.75 -20.03
CA LEU A 88 -12.17 -3.54 -19.31
C LEU A 88 -10.84 -3.75 -18.57
N ILE A 89 -9.87 -2.86 -18.80
CA ILE A 89 -8.60 -2.82 -18.08
C ILE A 89 -8.84 -2.24 -16.68
N LEU A 90 -8.35 -2.93 -15.65
CA LEU A 90 -8.64 -2.63 -14.25
C LEU A 90 -7.39 -2.17 -13.52
N CYS A 91 -7.51 -1.07 -12.78
CA CYS A 91 -6.45 -0.57 -11.91
C CYS A 91 -6.52 -1.16 -10.49
N SER A 92 -5.55 -0.83 -9.66
CA SER A 92 -5.41 -1.26 -8.26
C SER A 92 -6.59 -0.88 -7.35
N LEU A 93 -7.39 0.11 -7.73
CA LEU A 93 -8.62 0.46 -7.01
C LEU A 93 -9.75 -0.55 -7.25
N ASN A 94 -9.73 -1.24 -8.39
CA ASN A 94 -10.71 -2.26 -8.74
C ASN A 94 -10.21 -3.60 -8.20
N GLN A 95 -10.54 -3.88 -6.94
CA GLN A 95 -10.10 -5.08 -6.24
C GLN A 95 -10.75 -6.36 -6.81
N PRO A 96 -10.06 -7.51 -6.76
CA PRO A 96 -10.50 -8.75 -7.41
C PRO A 96 -11.78 -9.36 -6.80
N TYR A 97 -12.12 -9.00 -5.56
CA TYR A 97 -13.33 -9.45 -4.86
C TYR A 97 -14.57 -8.59 -5.15
N TRP A 98 -14.44 -7.50 -5.92
CA TRP A 98 -15.60 -6.76 -6.43
C TRP A 98 -16.01 -7.25 -7.83
N ALA A 99 -17.26 -7.00 -8.19
CA ALA A 99 -17.75 -7.17 -9.55
C ALA A 99 -17.20 -6.08 -10.47
N CYS A 100 -17.10 -6.39 -11.76
CA CYS A 100 -16.68 -5.44 -12.78
C CYS A 100 -17.59 -4.20 -12.78
N PRO A 101 -17.03 -2.97 -12.79
CA PRO A 101 -17.85 -1.76 -12.79
C PRO A 101 -18.63 -1.54 -14.10
N HIS A 102 -18.20 -2.16 -15.21
CA HIS A 102 -18.84 -2.04 -16.51
C HIS A 102 -19.93 -3.11 -16.73
N CYS A 103 -19.58 -4.40 -16.66
CA CYS A 103 -20.53 -5.49 -16.95
C CYS A 103 -21.14 -6.15 -15.71
N HIS A 104 -20.79 -5.71 -14.50
CA HIS A 104 -21.25 -6.27 -13.22
C HIS A 104 -21.01 -7.78 -13.04
N THR A 105 -20.15 -8.37 -13.87
CA THR A 105 -19.75 -9.77 -13.75
C THR A 105 -18.61 -9.88 -12.75
N GLY A 106 -18.60 -10.96 -11.96
CA GLY A 106 -17.48 -11.27 -11.07
C GLY A 106 -16.17 -11.37 -11.84
N LEU A 107 -15.12 -10.72 -11.33
CA LEU A 107 -13.80 -10.71 -11.97
C LEU A 107 -13.11 -12.08 -11.95
N LEU A 108 -13.53 -12.96 -11.04
CA LEU A 108 -13.04 -14.31 -10.86
C LEU A 108 -14.13 -15.32 -11.24
N PRO A 109 -14.31 -15.61 -12.55
CA PRO A 109 -15.43 -16.45 -13.01
C PRO A 109 -15.28 -17.91 -12.59
N THR A 110 -14.05 -18.40 -12.41
CA THR A 110 -13.77 -19.81 -12.07
C THR A 110 -13.25 -19.95 -10.63
N PRO A 111 -13.68 -20.97 -9.88
CA PRO A 111 -13.15 -21.23 -8.53
C PRO A 111 -11.65 -21.52 -8.56
N ALA A 112 -11.17 -22.24 -9.58
CA ALA A 112 -9.73 -22.52 -9.74
C ALA A 112 -8.87 -21.25 -9.86
N THR A 113 -9.35 -20.22 -10.57
CA THR A 113 -8.60 -18.94 -10.65
C THR A 113 -8.59 -18.19 -9.33
N ARG A 114 -9.65 -18.31 -8.54
CA ARG A 114 -9.72 -17.71 -7.20
C ARG A 114 -8.73 -18.40 -6.27
N GLU A 115 -8.73 -19.72 -6.24
CA GLU A 115 -7.78 -20.52 -5.45
C GLU A 115 -6.33 -20.22 -5.84
N ALA A 116 -6.03 -20.10 -7.14
CA ALA A 116 -4.69 -19.73 -7.61
C ALA A 116 -4.23 -18.33 -7.13
N ILE A 117 -5.16 -17.38 -6.97
CA ILE A 117 -4.84 -16.06 -6.41
C ILE A 117 -4.66 -16.16 -4.89
N ILE A 118 -5.48 -16.95 -4.21
CA ILE A 118 -5.35 -17.17 -2.75
C ILE A 118 -3.98 -17.78 -2.43
N THR A 119 -3.56 -18.83 -3.13
CA THR A 119 -2.24 -19.46 -2.90
C THR A 119 -1.09 -18.51 -3.22
N ARG A 120 -1.23 -17.67 -4.26
CA ARG A 120 -0.26 -16.61 -4.57
C ARG A 120 -0.19 -15.57 -3.44
N LEU A 121 -1.31 -15.17 -2.86
CA LEU A 121 -1.32 -14.22 -1.74
C LEU A 121 -0.72 -14.83 -0.47
N GLU A 122 -1.01 -16.09 -0.18
CA GLU A 122 -0.44 -16.82 0.96
C GLU A 122 1.09 -16.88 0.84
N SER A 123 1.63 -17.29 -0.32
CA SER A 123 3.08 -17.27 -0.55
C SER A 123 3.71 -15.88 -0.46
N GLN A 124 3.02 -14.83 -0.92
CA GLN A 124 3.49 -13.43 -0.76
C GLN A 124 3.49 -12.96 0.69
N ILE A 125 2.52 -13.39 1.50
CA ILE A 125 2.49 -13.09 2.93
C ILE A 125 3.66 -13.77 3.63
N GLU A 126 3.90 -15.05 3.34
CA GLU A 126 5.02 -15.81 3.89
C GLU A 126 6.36 -15.17 3.52
N GLU A 127 6.54 -14.78 2.25
CA GLU A 127 7.75 -14.13 1.77
C GLU A 127 7.98 -12.76 2.42
N THR A 128 6.93 -11.93 2.52
CA THR A 128 7.04 -10.60 3.16
C THR A 128 7.30 -10.72 4.65
N ALA A 129 6.65 -11.65 5.35
CA ALA A 129 6.91 -11.93 6.75
C ALA A 129 8.35 -12.43 6.98
N ALA A 130 8.86 -13.32 6.14
CA ALA A 130 10.24 -13.80 6.24
C ALA A 130 11.27 -12.67 6.05
N ARG A 131 11.03 -11.76 5.09
CA ARG A 131 11.88 -10.58 4.88
C ARG A 131 11.86 -9.64 6.09
N GLU A 132 10.69 -9.39 6.67
CA GLU A 132 10.55 -8.54 7.86
C GLU A 132 11.29 -9.11 9.07
N VAL A 133 11.20 -10.42 9.31
CA VAL A 133 11.91 -11.09 10.40
C VAL A 133 13.44 -10.99 10.21
N GLU A 134 13.92 -11.18 8.99
CA GLU A 134 15.35 -11.05 8.68
C GLU A 134 15.85 -9.61 8.87
N GLU A 135 15.08 -8.62 8.42
CA GLU A 135 15.41 -7.20 8.62
C GLU A 135 15.42 -6.81 10.10
N GLN A 136 14.46 -7.31 10.88
CA GLN A 136 14.44 -7.11 12.33
C GLN A 136 15.67 -7.72 13.01
N ARG A 137 16.02 -8.97 12.66
CA ARG A 137 17.23 -9.62 13.20
C ARG A 137 18.49 -8.82 12.87
N ARG A 138 18.62 -8.36 11.62
CA ARG A 138 19.76 -7.54 11.21
C ARG A 138 19.84 -6.22 11.98
N ALA A 139 18.70 -5.54 12.16
CA ALA A 139 18.62 -4.30 12.91
C ALA A 139 18.97 -4.50 14.40
N GLU A 140 18.56 -5.61 15.00
CA GLU A 140 18.91 -5.95 16.39
C GLU A 140 20.41 -6.26 16.55
N GLU A 141 21.00 -6.98 15.61
CA GLU A 141 22.44 -7.26 15.59
C GLU A 141 23.25 -5.98 15.42
N GLU A 142 22.84 -5.09 14.50
CA GLU A 142 23.47 -3.78 14.31
C GLU A 142 23.32 -2.89 15.55
N ALA A 143 22.14 -2.85 16.19
CA ALA A 143 21.93 -2.11 17.42
C ALA A 143 22.79 -2.64 18.57
N ARG A 144 22.96 -3.97 18.66
CA ARG A 144 23.84 -4.60 19.67
C ARG A 144 25.31 -4.26 19.40
N GLN A 145 25.74 -4.31 18.14
CA GLN A 145 27.09 -3.90 17.74
C GLN A 145 27.34 -2.42 18.03
N ALA A 146 26.38 -1.54 17.76
CA ALA A 146 26.46 -0.11 18.03
C ALA A 146 26.47 0.21 19.54
N ALA A 147 25.69 -0.51 20.36
CA ALA A 147 25.68 -0.34 21.82
C ALA A 147 26.95 -0.88 22.48
N GLY A 148 27.54 -1.96 21.93
CA GLY A 148 28.82 -2.52 22.35
C GLY A 148 30.04 -1.76 21.80
N ALA A 149 29.85 -0.92 20.78
CA ALA A 149 30.89 -0.06 20.25
C ALA A 149 31.17 1.05 21.26
N PHE A 150 32.32 0.94 21.93
CA PHE A 150 32.88 2.06 22.67
C PHE A 150 33.00 3.26 21.70
N PRO A 151 32.51 4.46 22.05
CA PRO A 151 32.68 5.65 21.22
C PRO A 151 34.16 5.76 20.86
N THR A 152 34.50 5.58 19.58
CA THR A 152 35.88 5.55 19.13
C THR A 152 36.49 6.93 19.29
N LEU A 153 37.16 7.16 20.43
CA LEU A 153 37.95 8.36 20.70
C LEU A 153 39.34 8.22 20.05
N SER A 154 39.43 8.29 18.72
CA SER A 154 40.66 8.50 17.93
C SER A 154 40.29 8.49 16.44
N ALA A 155 40.78 9.34 15.55
CA ALA A 155 41.85 10.33 15.60
C ALA A 155 41.57 11.38 14.50
N ASN A 156 41.96 12.62 14.78
CA ASN A 156 42.06 13.72 13.82
C ASN A 156 42.74 13.25 12.51
N PRO A 157 42.15 13.52 11.34
CA PRO A 157 42.85 14.43 10.45
C PRO A 157 42.01 15.66 10.20
N SER A 158 42.71 16.77 10.30
CA SER A 158 42.37 18.14 10.02
C SER A 158 41.27 18.35 8.97
N THR A 159 40.56 19.45 9.22
CA THR A 159 39.82 20.31 8.28
C THR A 159 38.40 19.91 7.88
N SER A 160 37.48 20.70 8.46
CA SER A 160 36.23 21.23 7.87
C SER A 160 35.09 20.24 7.61
N SER A 161 34.20 20.12 8.60
CA SER A 161 32.90 20.80 8.57
C SER A 161 31.90 20.06 9.47
N LEU A 162 32.09 20.17 10.78
CA LEU A 162 31.05 19.80 11.75
C LEU A 162 30.03 20.94 11.79
N ARG A 163 28.85 20.70 11.21
CA ARG A 163 27.63 21.40 11.62
C ARG A 163 27.06 20.65 12.84
N PRO A 164 27.09 21.20 14.05
CA PRO A 164 26.27 20.68 15.13
C PRO A 164 24.81 21.05 14.86
N SER A 165 24.00 20.05 14.53
CA SER A 165 22.55 20.10 14.68
C SER A 165 22.24 19.83 16.15
N THR A 166 21.90 20.89 16.89
CA THR A 166 20.75 21.02 17.81
C THR A 166 20.89 22.35 18.57
N ASN A 167 19.89 23.22 18.43
CA ASN A 167 19.70 24.39 19.31
C ASN A 167 19.28 23.89 20.70
N GLU A 168 20.21 23.37 21.49
CA GLU A 168 19.99 23.24 22.92
C GLU A 168 20.30 24.57 23.62
N PRO A 169 19.39 25.11 24.44
CA PRO A 169 19.68 26.30 25.22
C PRO A 169 20.76 25.97 26.25
N HIS A 170 21.96 26.51 26.05
CA HIS A 170 23.08 26.33 26.98
C HIS A 170 22.70 26.83 28.38
N LYS A 171 22.62 25.90 29.34
CA LYS A 171 22.37 26.20 30.75
C LYS A 171 23.69 26.52 31.44
N VAL A 172 23.96 27.81 31.62
CA VAL A 172 25.15 28.26 32.35
C VAL A 172 24.80 28.38 33.84
N LEU A 173 25.40 27.50 34.65
CA LEU A 173 25.31 27.55 36.10
C LEU A 173 26.42 28.46 36.62
N SER A 174 26.05 29.64 37.11
CA SER A 174 27.00 30.58 37.73
C SER A 174 26.94 30.45 39.25
N LEU A 175 28.07 30.13 39.87
CA LEU A 175 28.23 30.05 41.32
C LEU A 175 28.83 31.37 41.84
N ASN A 176 28.09 32.08 42.68
CA ASN A 176 28.62 33.27 43.35
C ASN A 176 29.50 32.87 44.54
N SER A 177 30.80 33.18 44.47
CA SER A 177 31.81 32.73 45.44
C SER A 177 31.65 33.31 46.86
N LYS A 178 30.92 34.43 47.02
CA LYS A 178 30.65 35.04 48.34
C LYS A 178 29.42 34.49 49.04
N THR A 179 28.41 34.04 48.29
CA THR A 179 27.13 33.58 48.85
C THR A 179 26.87 32.09 48.64
N LYS A 180 27.74 31.38 47.90
CA LYS A 180 27.60 29.96 47.52
C LYS A 180 26.24 29.61 46.88
N LYS A 181 25.52 30.60 46.38
CA LYS A 181 24.23 30.42 45.70
C LYS A 181 24.49 30.18 44.22
N VAL A 182 23.89 29.13 43.69
CA VAL A 182 23.89 28.81 42.26
C VAL A 182 22.79 29.63 41.60
N ILE A 183 23.15 30.50 40.66
CA ILE A 183 22.20 31.27 39.86
C ILE A 183 22.20 30.65 38.46
N VAL A 184 21.04 30.14 38.05
CA VAL A 184 20.81 29.62 36.70
C VAL A 184 20.36 30.78 35.83
N SER A 185 21.25 31.31 34.98
CA SER A 185 20.89 32.35 34.03
C SER A 185 20.49 31.72 32.70
N TYR A 186 19.28 32.01 32.24
CA TYR A 186 18.80 31.62 30.92
C TYR A 186 19.16 32.74 29.93
N ASN A 187 19.99 32.44 28.94
CA ASN A 187 20.20 33.36 27.83
C ASN A 187 19.14 33.05 26.77
N SER A 188 17.99 33.72 26.86
CA SER A 188 16.92 33.61 25.86
C SER A 188 17.38 34.32 24.59
N SER A 189 17.80 33.56 23.58
CA SER A 189 18.05 34.12 22.25
C SER A 189 16.74 34.64 21.63
N PRO A 190 16.78 35.70 20.81
CA PRO A 190 15.58 36.25 20.17
C PRO A 190 14.93 35.20 19.28
N ALA A 191 13.59 35.16 19.30
CA ALA A 191 12.76 34.24 18.58
C ALA A 191 13.18 34.16 17.10
N THR A 192 13.72 33.01 16.70
CA THR A 192 13.79 32.64 15.28
C THR A 192 12.36 32.61 14.78
N SER A 193 12.05 33.49 13.84
CA SER A 193 10.83 33.49 13.04
C SER A 193 10.64 32.10 12.44
N ARG A 194 9.72 31.33 13.03
CA ARG A 194 9.17 30.14 12.39
C ARG A 194 8.46 30.60 11.12
N PRO A 195 8.72 30.02 9.93
CA PRO A 195 7.73 30.06 8.89
C PRO A 195 6.49 29.34 9.41
N ALA A 196 5.33 30.01 9.31
CA ALA A 196 4.03 29.43 9.56
C ALA A 196 3.75 28.39 8.45
N SER A 197 4.28 27.19 8.60
CA SER A 197 3.97 26.04 7.75
C SER A 197 4.06 24.75 8.57
N ARG A 198 3.34 24.73 9.69
CA ARG A 198 2.87 23.51 10.33
C ARG A 198 1.38 23.71 10.63
N ALA A 199 0.63 23.92 9.55
CA ALA A 199 -0.75 23.45 9.56
C ALA A 199 -0.69 21.94 9.74
N ASP A 200 -1.57 21.43 10.58
CA ASP A 200 -1.98 20.03 10.68
C ASP A 200 -1.50 19.18 9.50
N VAL A 201 -0.58 18.26 9.78
CA VAL A 201 -0.58 16.98 9.05
C VAL A 201 -1.70 16.17 9.69
N GLU A 202 -2.92 16.69 9.54
CA GLU A 202 -4.10 15.88 9.43
C GLU A 202 -3.74 14.89 8.33
N ASN A 203 -3.65 13.63 8.72
CA ASN A 203 -3.63 12.49 7.82
C ASN A 203 -4.95 12.53 7.05
N LYS A 204 -5.07 13.48 6.12
CA LYS A 204 -6.03 13.47 5.05
C LYS A 204 -5.72 12.17 4.36
N GLU A 205 -6.52 11.15 4.64
CA GLU A 205 -6.71 10.03 3.75
C GLU A 205 -6.82 10.67 2.37
N GLU A 206 -5.73 10.60 1.60
CA GLU A 206 -5.68 11.14 0.27
C GLU A 206 -6.73 10.33 -0.47
N VAL A 207 -7.92 10.91 -0.60
CA VAL A 207 -9.07 10.23 -1.17
C VAL A 207 -8.67 9.97 -2.60
N VAL A 208 -8.19 8.75 -2.86
CA VAL A 208 -7.64 8.37 -4.14
C VAL A 208 -8.73 8.64 -5.18
N ARG A 209 -8.45 9.59 -6.07
CA ARG A 209 -9.47 10.17 -6.95
C ARG A 209 -9.92 9.11 -7.95
N ARG A 210 -11.17 8.66 -7.83
CA ARG A 210 -11.73 7.70 -8.77
C ARG A 210 -12.22 8.42 -10.03
N VAL A 211 -11.74 7.97 -11.19
CA VAL A 211 -12.28 8.43 -12.47
C VAL A 211 -13.71 7.94 -12.63
N PRO A 212 -14.69 8.85 -12.84
CA PRO A 212 -16.09 8.49 -13.00
C PRO A 212 -16.32 7.66 -14.27
N PRO A 213 -17.45 6.94 -14.36
CA PRO A 213 -17.83 6.26 -15.58
C PRO A 213 -17.90 7.25 -16.76
N PRO A 214 -17.54 6.79 -17.97
CA PRO A 214 -17.75 7.60 -19.17
C PRO A 214 -19.25 7.92 -19.32
N PRO A 215 -19.60 9.11 -19.83
CA PRO A 215 -20.99 9.47 -20.08
C PRO A 215 -21.62 8.46 -21.05
N ALA A 216 -22.84 8.01 -20.74
CA ALA A 216 -23.55 7.00 -21.54
C ALA A 216 -23.87 7.47 -22.96
N GLU A 217 -24.02 8.78 -23.13
CA GLU A 217 -24.28 9.40 -24.42
C GLU A 217 -23.12 10.31 -24.80
N VAL A 218 -22.57 10.08 -25.99
CA VAL A 218 -21.53 10.94 -26.53
C VAL A 218 -22.18 12.04 -27.34
N SER A 219 -21.94 13.29 -26.95
CA SER A 219 -22.65 14.48 -27.43
C SER A 219 -22.58 14.69 -28.95
N TYR A 220 -21.54 14.17 -29.62
CA TYR A 220 -21.43 14.22 -31.08
C TYR A 220 -22.49 13.37 -31.80
N ALA A 221 -23.03 12.33 -31.17
CA ALA A 221 -24.08 11.49 -31.77
C ALA A 221 -25.43 12.22 -31.93
N ARG A 222 -25.63 13.35 -31.23
CA ARG A 222 -26.87 14.14 -31.28
C ARG A 222 -26.80 15.35 -32.21
N GLN A 223 -25.61 15.71 -32.70
CA GLN A 223 -25.46 16.87 -33.58
C GLN A 223 -25.83 16.49 -35.01
N ALA A 224 -26.56 17.39 -35.69
CA ALA A 224 -26.82 17.24 -37.12
C ALA A 224 -25.48 17.14 -37.89
N PRO A 225 -25.39 16.33 -38.96
CA PRO A 225 -24.19 16.25 -39.77
C PRO A 225 -23.79 17.63 -40.31
N ASP A 226 -22.57 18.06 -40.03
CA ASP A 226 -22.03 19.31 -40.57
C ASP A 226 -21.74 19.12 -42.08
N PRO A 227 -22.33 19.92 -42.98
CA PRO A 227 -22.06 19.80 -44.42
C PRO A 227 -20.60 20.08 -44.79
N ALA A 228 -19.87 20.87 -43.99
CA ALA A 228 -18.44 21.11 -44.22
C ALA A 228 -17.56 19.92 -43.81
N ARG A 229 -18.07 19.04 -42.94
CA ARG A 229 -17.36 17.87 -42.41
C ARG A 229 -18.32 16.68 -42.24
N PRO A 230 -18.84 16.12 -43.35
CA PRO A 230 -19.88 15.08 -43.31
C PRO A 230 -19.41 13.78 -42.65
N TRP A 231 -18.10 13.60 -42.50
CA TRP A 231 -17.46 12.43 -41.88
C TRP A 231 -17.29 12.54 -40.36
N VAL A 232 -17.55 13.69 -39.74
CA VAL A 232 -17.37 13.89 -38.28
C VAL A 232 -18.51 13.28 -37.48
N ASN A 233 -19.74 13.39 -37.96
CA ASN A 233 -20.93 12.80 -37.35
C ASN A 233 -21.58 11.86 -38.36
N LEU A 234 -20.94 10.70 -38.61
CA LEU A 234 -21.58 9.63 -39.35
C LEU A 234 -22.68 9.04 -38.45
N SER A 235 -23.82 9.71 -38.41
CA SER A 235 -25.10 9.13 -38.06
C SER A 235 -25.43 8.15 -39.19
N ILE A 236 -24.82 6.97 -39.16
CA ILE A 236 -24.94 5.99 -40.22
C ILE A 236 -26.43 5.60 -40.27
N ASP A 237 -27.15 6.10 -41.29
CA ASP A 237 -28.41 5.52 -41.75
C ASP A 237 -28.24 3.99 -41.83
N PRO A 238 -29.28 3.19 -41.56
CA PRO A 238 -29.14 1.74 -41.43
C PRO A 238 -28.29 1.21 -42.60
N ILE A 239 -27.18 0.54 -42.27
CA ILE A 239 -26.21 0.08 -43.25
C ILE A 239 -26.93 -0.88 -44.21
N ILE A 240 -27.30 -0.41 -45.39
CA ILE A 240 -27.86 -1.23 -46.45
C ILE A 240 -26.68 -1.84 -47.19
N TYR A 241 -26.45 -3.13 -46.97
CA TYR A 241 -25.45 -3.87 -47.71
C TYR A 241 -25.84 -3.92 -49.19
N LEU A 242 -25.09 -3.20 -50.04
CA LEU A 242 -25.19 -3.31 -51.48
C LEU A 242 -24.32 -4.50 -51.93
N PRO A 243 -24.91 -5.61 -52.42
CA PRO A 243 -24.13 -6.73 -52.91
C PRO A 243 -23.26 -6.30 -54.10
N SER A 244 -22.03 -6.81 -54.14
CA SER A 244 -21.06 -6.48 -55.18
C SER A 244 -21.61 -6.85 -56.58
N PRO A 245 -21.55 -5.95 -57.57
CA PRO A 245 -22.12 -6.18 -58.90
C PRO A 245 -21.47 -7.33 -59.67
N ASN A 246 -20.32 -7.85 -59.21
CA ASN A 246 -19.60 -8.92 -59.89
C ASN A 246 -20.01 -10.34 -59.46
N ALA A 247 -21.07 -10.51 -58.67
CA ALA A 247 -21.64 -11.83 -58.34
C ALA A 247 -22.63 -12.36 -59.39
N GLN A 248 -22.78 -11.70 -60.55
CA GLN A 248 -23.64 -12.13 -61.66
C GLN A 248 -22.83 -12.60 -62.88
N SER A 249 -21.95 -13.58 -62.70
CA SER A 249 -21.53 -14.45 -63.81
C SER A 249 -21.15 -15.82 -63.26
N GLY A 250 -22.17 -16.60 -62.91
CA GLY A 250 -21.98 -17.93 -62.33
C GLY A 250 -23.29 -18.71 -62.27
N SER A 251 -24.08 -18.67 -63.34
CA SER A 251 -25.15 -19.66 -63.56
C SER A 251 -24.54 -21.04 -63.68
N GLY A 252 -24.71 -21.90 -62.66
CA GLY A 252 -24.21 -23.27 -62.73
C GLY A 252 -24.49 -24.15 -61.52
N GLY A 253 -25.76 -24.49 -61.27
CA GLY A 253 -26.10 -25.84 -60.79
C GLY A 253 -26.91 -25.96 -59.49
N PRO A 254 -28.07 -26.65 -59.51
CA PRO A 254 -28.72 -27.15 -58.31
C PRO A 254 -28.06 -28.47 -57.88
N GLY A 255 -27.08 -28.38 -56.97
CA GLY A 255 -26.36 -29.54 -56.42
C GLY A 255 -26.87 -29.96 -55.03
N SER A 256 -28.15 -30.29 -54.90
CA SER A 256 -28.68 -30.95 -53.69
C SER A 256 -28.20 -32.41 -53.67
N SER A 257 -26.99 -32.63 -53.15
CA SER A 257 -26.45 -33.97 -52.88
C SER A 257 -27.14 -34.57 -51.66
N ARG A 258 -28.23 -35.29 -51.93
CA ARG A 258 -28.95 -36.16 -51.01
C ARG A 258 -28.63 -37.62 -51.37
N ARG A 259 -27.68 -38.27 -50.69
CA ARG A 259 -27.54 -39.76 -50.64
C ARG A 259 -27.04 -40.17 -49.25
N LYS A 260 -27.92 -40.78 -48.44
CA LYS A 260 -28.10 -42.23 -48.19
C LYS A 260 -26.92 -42.86 -47.44
N LYS A 261 -27.10 -43.21 -46.16
CA LYS A 261 -27.60 -44.50 -45.67
C LYS A 261 -26.52 -45.59 -45.66
N GLY A 262 -25.92 -45.81 -44.49
CA GLY A 262 -25.16 -47.01 -44.13
C GLY A 262 -25.62 -47.48 -42.76
N LYS A 263 -26.30 -48.63 -42.73
CA LYS A 263 -26.86 -49.34 -41.57
C LYS A 263 -26.12 -50.68 -41.50
N GLN A 264 -25.44 -50.97 -40.38
CA GLN A 264 -25.06 -52.29 -39.87
C GLN A 264 -25.00 -52.07 -38.34
N GLN A 265 -25.83 -52.60 -37.43
CA GLN A 265 -26.44 -53.92 -37.23
C GLN A 265 -25.45 -55.05 -36.96
N ALA A 266 -25.19 -55.31 -35.67
CA ALA A 266 -25.04 -56.63 -35.03
C ALA A 266 -25.12 -56.39 -33.49
N THR A 267 -26.21 -56.66 -32.78
CA THR A 267 -26.69 -57.95 -32.21
C THR A 267 -25.68 -58.69 -31.33
N ASN A 268 -25.95 -58.72 -30.01
CA ASN A 268 -26.14 -59.93 -29.16
C ASN A 268 -26.24 -59.49 -27.68
N ASN A 269 -27.40 -59.64 -27.03
CA ASN A 269 -27.97 -60.85 -26.38
C ASN A 269 -27.28 -61.22 -25.05
N ASN A 270 -27.97 -60.98 -23.92
CA ASN A 270 -28.53 -62.00 -23.01
C ASN A 270 -29.10 -61.33 -21.74
N VAL A 271 -30.42 -61.41 -21.47
CA VAL A 271 -31.13 -62.47 -20.69
C VAL A 271 -30.63 -62.48 -19.23
N ALA A 272 -31.31 -61.76 -18.35
CA ALA A 272 -32.44 -62.21 -17.52
C ALA A 272 -32.04 -63.25 -16.45
N SER A 273 -32.10 -62.82 -15.19
CA SER A 273 -32.79 -63.46 -14.06
C SER A 273 -32.92 -62.44 -12.94
#